data_AF-A0A0S8IU20-F1
#
_entry.id   AF-A0A0S8IU20-F1
#
_cell.length_a   1.000
_cell.length_b   1.000
_cell.length_c   1.000
_cell.angle_alpha   90.00
_cell.angle_beta   90.00
_cell.angle_gamma   90.00
#
_symmetry.space_group_name_H-M   'P 1'
#
loop_
_entity.id
_entity.type
_entity.pdbx_description
1 polymer ?
#
loop_
_entity_poly.entity_id
_entity_poly.type
_entity_poly.pdbx_seq_one_letter_code
_entity_poly.pdbx_strand_id
1 'polypeptide(L)'
;MYDYPVNYSVDYPEKSSRLLVLARIFLGWLYIGVPHGLFCLGYSIVAFFVVILSFFAILINGHFPLGWFDFLIRYSRYVNRVVAYCSGMTDKYPPFSGRR
;
A
#
# COMPACT_ATOMS: atom_id res chain seq x y z
N MET A 1 -2.20 24.14 -11.95
CA MET A 1 -2.06 22.83 -11.30
C MET A 1 -3.36 22.60 -10.55
N TYR A 2 -4.22 21.70 -11.02
CA TYR A 2 -5.54 21.47 -10.42
C TYR A 2 -5.32 20.84 -9.03
N ASP A 3 -5.96 21.37 -7.98
CA ASP A 3 -5.92 20.74 -6.67
C ASP A 3 -6.71 19.44 -6.76
N TYR A 4 -6.01 18.32 -6.79
CA TYR A 4 -6.64 17.01 -6.90
C TYR A 4 -7.03 16.56 -5.49
N PRO A 5 -8.27 16.08 -5.28
CA PRO A 5 -8.77 15.75 -3.94
C PRO A 5 -7.99 14.62 -3.26
N VAL A 6 -7.20 13.87 -4.03
CA VAL A 6 -6.30 12.83 -3.53
C VAL A 6 -4.85 13.24 -3.81
N ASN A 7 -4.12 13.55 -2.76
CA ASN A 7 -2.69 13.85 -2.82
C ASN A 7 -1.88 12.67 -2.31
N TYR A 8 -0.82 12.31 -3.03
CA TYR A 8 0.12 11.27 -2.62
C TYR A 8 1.53 11.85 -2.64
N SER A 9 2.17 11.88 -1.46
CA SER A 9 3.56 12.29 -1.30
C SER A 9 4.35 11.21 -0.57
N VAL A 10 5.61 11.08 -0.95
CA VAL A 10 6.59 10.20 -0.30
C VAL A 10 7.78 11.05 0.08
N ASP A 11 8.19 10.99 1.34
CA ASP A 11 9.39 11.68 1.80
C ASP A 11 10.62 11.12 1.08
N TYR A 12 11.26 11.96 0.26
CA TYR A 12 12.46 11.59 -0.46
C TYR A 12 13.67 11.58 0.50
N PRO A 13 14.37 10.45 0.68
CA PRO A 13 15.55 10.41 1.54
C PRO A 13 16.71 11.16 0.86
N GLU A 14 17.28 12.17 1.52
CA GLU A 14 18.44 12.91 0.98
C GLU A 14 19.71 12.06 0.80
N LYS A 15 19.79 10.91 1.48
CA LYS A 15 20.90 9.97 1.39
C LYS A 15 20.36 8.54 1.29
N SER A 16 20.71 7.85 0.21
CA SER A 16 20.45 6.42 0.03
C SER A 16 21.76 5.64 0.11
N SER A 17 21.79 4.59 0.93
CA SER A 17 22.98 3.74 1.07
C SER A 17 23.08 2.75 -0.09
N ARG A 18 24.10 2.94 -0.94
CA ARG A 18 24.39 2.11 -2.13
C ARG A 18 24.51 0.60 -1.83
N LEU A 19 24.96 0.26 -0.63
CA LEU A 19 25.13 -1.12 -0.18
C LEU A 19 23.79 -1.81 0.11
N LEU A 20 22.80 -1.05 0.61
CA LEU A 20 21.42 -1.51 0.79
C LEU A 20 20.72 -1.73 -0.54
N VAL A 21 21.01 -0.92 -1.56
CA VAL A 21 20.51 -1.12 -2.92
C VAL A 21 21.04 -2.44 -3.51
N LEU A 22 22.34 -2.69 -3.38
CA LEU A 22 22.96 -3.96 -3.78
C LEU A 22 22.35 -5.15 -3.03
N ALA A 23 22.21 -5.05 -1.71
CA ALA A 23 21.57 -6.08 -0.90
C ALA A 23 20.11 -6.31 -1.32
N ARG A 24 19.37 -5.25 -1.70
CA ARG A 24 17.98 -5.36 -2.16
C ARG A 24 17.86 -6.07 -3.51
N ILE A 25 18.81 -5.85 -4.42
CA ILE A 25 18.86 -6.55 -5.71
C ILE A 25 19.12 -8.05 -5.53
N PHE A 26 20.05 -8.43 -4.65
CA PHE A 26 20.42 -9.85 -4.46
C PHE A 26 19.55 -10.62 -3.47
N LEU A 27 19.14 -9.99 -2.36
CA LEU A 27 18.43 -10.65 -1.23
C LEU A 27 17.07 -10.01 -0.93
N GLY A 28 16.82 -8.79 -1.40
CA GLY A 28 15.59 -8.03 -1.11
C GLY A 28 14.33 -8.67 -1.70
N TRP A 29 14.40 -9.27 -2.90
CA TRP A 29 13.31 -10.08 -3.45
C TRP A 29 12.82 -11.12 -2.43
N LEU A 30 13.75 -11.83 -1.79
CA LEU A 30 13.40 -12.99 -0.96
C LEU A 30 12.96 -12.56 0.42
N TYR A 31 13.74 -11.69 1.05
CA TYR A 31 13.49 -11.25 2.43
C TYR A 31 12.32 -10.26 2.54
N ILE A 32 12.03 -9.50 1.49
CA ILE A 32 11.02 -8.44 1.52
C ILE A 32 9.85 -8.79 0.62
N GLY A 33 10.13 -9.25 -0.60
CA GLY A 33 9.10 -9.65 -1.56
C GLY A 33 8.23 -10.80 -1.06
N VAL A 34 8.79 -11.81 -0.38
CA VAL A 34 8.00 -12.94 0.14
C VAL A 34 7.05 -12.53 1.27
N PRO A 35 7.50 -11.94 2.39
CA PRO A 35 6.58 -11.60 3.49
C PRO A 35 5.61 -10.47 3.12
N HIS A 36 6.06 -9.44 2.39
CA HIS A 36 5.16 -8.36 1.98
C HIS A 36 4.25 -8.79 0.83
N GLY A 37 4.72 -9.65 -0.06
CA GLY A 37 3.92 -10.23 -1.14
C GLY A 37 2.78 -11.08 -0.58
N LEU A 38 3.06 -12.01 0.34
CA LEU A 38 2.04 -12.83 1.01
C LEU A 38 1.03 -11.97 1.76
N PHE A 39 1.50 -10.96 2.51
CA PHE A 39 0.60 -10.06 3.23
C PHE A 39 -0.24 -9.21 2.27
N CYS A 40 0.35 -8.66 1.20
CA CYS A 40 -0.37 -7.95 0.14
C CYS A 40 -1.43 -8.83 -0.51
N LEU A 41 -1.11 -10.10 -0.80
CA LEU A 41 -2.05 -11.05 -1.39
C LEU A 41 -3.24 -11.34 -0.46
N GLY A 42 -2.97 -11.62 0.82
CA GLY A 42 -4.06 -11.80 1.79
C GLY A 42 -4.93 -10.55 1.92
N TYR A 43 -4.30 -9.37 1.96
CA TYR A 43 -5.00 -8.11 2.13
C TYR A 43 -5.79 -7.69 0.89
N SER A 44 -5.29 -8.03 -0.31
CA SER A 44 -5.98 -7.77 -1.58
C SER A 44 -7.20 -8.64 -1.77
N ILE A 45 -7.18 -9.91 -1.32
CA ILE A 45 -8.35 -10.78 -1.33
C ILE A 45 -9.48 -10.17 -0.50
N VAL A 46 -9.18 -9.70 0.72
CA VAL A 46 -10.17 -9.04 1.57
C VAL A 46 -10.67 -7.75 0.91
N ALA A 47 -9.78 -6.93 0.35
CA ALA A 47 -10.16 -5.71 -0.35
C ALA A 47 -11.08 -5.98 -1.54
N PHE A 48 -10.82 -7.04 -2.31
CA PHE A 48 -11.65 -7.46 -3.44
C PHE A 48 -13.09 -7.76 -3.00
N PHE A 49 -13.26 -8.57 -1.94
CA PHE A 49 -14.59 -8.85 -1.40
C PHE A 49 -15.26 -7.58 -0.85
N VAL A 50 -14.51 -6.71 -0.15
CA VAL A 50 -15.04 -5.44 0.35
C VAL A 50 -15.54 -4.55 -0.78
N VAL A 51 -14.83 -4.48 -1.92
CA VAL A 51 -15.27 -3.71 -3.09
C VAL A 51 -16.56 -4.29 -3.69
N ILE A 52 -16.64 -5.62 -3.84
CA ILE A 52 -17.85 -6.28 -4.34
C ILE A 52 -19.04 -6.02 -3.42
N LEU A 53 -18.85 -6.19 -2.11
CA LEU A 53 -19.89 -5.90 -1.13
C LEU A 53 -20.28 -4.41 -1.16
N SER A 54 -19.30 -3.51 -1.28
CA SER A 54 -19.53 -2.06 -1.38
C SER A 54 -20.37 -1.71 -2.59
N PHE A 55 -20.14 -2.36 -3.73
CA PHE A 55 -20.95 -2.17 -4.94
C PHE A 55 -22.43 -2.49 -4.68
N PHE A 56 -22.73 -3.64 -4.07
CA PHE A 56 -24.10 -3.99 -3.71
C PHE A 56 -24.67 -3.06 -2.63
N ALA A 57 -23.88 -2.68 -1.62
CA ALA A 57 -24.34 -1.76 -0.59
C ALA A 57 -24.70 -0.38 -1.13
N ILE A 58 -23.98 0.12 -2.13
CA ILE A 58 -24.29 1.38 -2.82
C ILE A 58 -25.54 1.24 -3.67
N LEU A 59 -25.72 0.12 -4.38
CA LEU A 59 -26.93 -0.11 -5.17
C LEU A 59 -28.20 -0.14 -4.30
N ILE A 60 -28.11 -0.70 -3.09
CA ILE A 60 -29.25 -0.86 -2.20
C ILE A 60 -29.48 0.41 -1.35
N ASN A 61 -28.42 0.98 -0.76
CA ASN A 61 -28.53 2.07 0.21
C ASN A 61 -28.20 3.46 -0.38
N GLY A 62 -27.65 3.52 -1.60
CA GLY A 62 -27.23 4.78 -2.23
C GLY A 62 -25.97 5.42 -1.65
N HIS A 63 -25.34 4.83 -0.64
CA HIS A 63 -24.13 5.38 -0.01
C HIS A 63 -23.06 4.30 0.25
N PHE A 64 -21.79 4.74 0.27
CA PHE A 64 -20.65 3.88 0.56
C PHE A 64 -20.51 3.69 2.08
N PRO A 65 -20.45 2.46 2.62
CA PRO A 65 -20.25 2.25 4.05
C PRO A 65 -18.87 2.75 4.51
N LEU A 66 -18.85 3.70 5.46
CA LEU A 66 -17.61 4.36 5.92
C LEU A 66 -16.53 3.38 6.39
N GLY A 67 -16.91 2.31 7.11
CA GLY A 67 -15.95 1.31 7.59
C GLY A 67 -15.25 0.53 6.47
N TRP A 68 -15.94 0.29 5.36
CA TRP A 68 -15.38 -0.37 4.17
C TRP A 68 -14.48 0.58 3.40
N PHE A 69 -14.87 1.86 3.32
CA PHE A 69 -14.07 2.90 2.70
C PHE A 69 -12.73 3.08 3.43
N ASP A 70 -12.78 3.18 4.77
CA ASP A 70 -11.61 3.28 5.63
C ASP A 70 -10.67 2.08 5.47
N PHE A 71 -11.24 0.88 5.32
CA PHE A 71 -10.48 -0.34 5.04
C PHE A 71 -9.73 -0.23 3.71
N LEU A 72 -10.41 0.18 2.64
CA LEU A 72 -9.80 0.33 1.31
C LEU A 72 -8.72 1.41 1.29
N ILE A 73 -8.90 2.52 2.02
CA ILE A 73 -7.85 3.54 2.15
C ILE A 73 -6.63 2.96 2.89
N ARG A 74 -6.82 2.21 3.98
CA ARG A 74 -5.71 1.56 4.72
C ARG A 74 -4.96 0.58 3.83
N TYR A 75 -5.69 -0.21 3.04
CA TYR A 75 -5.12 -1.10 2.04
C TYR A 75 -4.30 -0.33 0.99
N SER A 76 -4.88 0.71 0.38
CA SER A 76 -4.21 1.53 -0.62
C SER A 76 -2.93 2.19 -0.07
N ARG A 77 -2.98 2.76 1.15
CA ARG A 77 -1.81 3.33 1.83
C ARG A 77 -0.72 2.30 2.09
N TYR A 78 -1.10 1.08 2.48
CA TYR A 78 -0.13 0.00 2.68
C TYR A 78 0.53 -0.39 1.37
N VAL A 79 -0.25 -0.68 0.31
CA VAL A 79 0.29 -1.05 -1.01
C VAL A 79 1.23 0.02 -1.54
N ASN A 80 0.85 1.30 -1.48
CA ASN A 80 1.69 2.40 -1.93
C ASN A 80 3.03 2.48 -1.18
N ARG A 81 3.07 2.18 0.13
CA ARG A 81 4.33 2.10 0.89
C ARG A 81 5.20 0.94 0.45
N VAL A 82 4.61 -0.23 0.20
CA VAL A 82 5.34 -1.39 -0.32
C VAL A 82 5.93 -1.08 -1.69
N VAL A 83 5.14 -0.48 -2.58
CA VAL A 83 5.59 -0.06 -3.91
C VAL A 83 6.71 0.97 -3.81
N ALA A 84 6.56 2.02 -2.98
CA ALA A 84 7.59 3.05 -2.79
C ALA A 84 8.91 2.47 -2.24
N TYR A 85 8.84 1.46 -1.38
CA TYR A 85 10.03 0.78 -0.88
C TYR A 85 10.65 -0.12 -1.96
N CYS A 86 9.85 -0.93 -2.64
CA CYS A 86 10.33 -1.82 -3.70
C CYS A 86 10.90 -1.06 -4.91
N SER A 87 10.35 0.11 -5.25
CA SER A 87 10.86 0.97 -6.32
C SER A 87 12.09 1.79 -5.93
N GLY A 88 12.53 1.72 -4.66
CA GLY A 88 13.67 2.49 -4.17
C GLY A 88 13.37 3.98 -3.94
N MET A 89 12.10 4.39 -3.96
CA MET A 89 11.70 5.76 -3.60
C MET A 89 11.90 6.06 -2.11
N THR A 90 11.96 5.01 -1.27
CA THR A 90 12.30 5.13 0.15
C THR A 90 13.17 3.96 0.61
N ASP A 91 14.05 4.24 1.58
CA ASP A 91 14.85 3.25 2.28
C ASP A 91 14.27 2.85 3.64
N LYS A 92 13.19 3.53 4.09
CA LYS A 92 12.50 3.19 5.34
C LYS A 92 11.65 1.94 5.14
N TYR A 93 11.96 0.87 5.89
CA TYR A 93 11.20 -0.38 5.85
C TYR A 93 9.72 -0.13 6.19
N PRO A 94 8.77 -0.56 5.34
CA PRO A 94 7.36 -0.30 5.58
C PRO A 94 6.85 -1.15 6.75
N PRO A 95 6.11 -0.58 7.71
CA PRO A 95 5.48 -1.37 8.76
C PRO A 95 4.32 -2.19 8.18
N PHE A 96 4.08 -3.39 8.72
CA PHE A 96 2.96 -4.28 8.39
C PHE A 96 1.57 -3.75 8.81
N SER A 97 1.44 -2.44 9.04
CA SER A 97 0.18 -1.80 9.42
C SER A 97 -0.19 -0.69 8.43
N GLY A 98 -1.47 -0.66 8.07
CA GLY A 98 -2.06 0.43 7.29
C GLY A 98 -2.30 1.71 8.12
N ARG A 99 -1.90 1.76 9.40
CA ARG A 99 -2.04 2.94 10.26
C ARG A 99 -0.78 3.81 10.16
N ARG A 100 -0.93 5.04 9.66
CA ARG A 100 -0.22 6.24 10.14
C ARG A 100 -1.23 7.36 10.09
#